data_AF-A0A1X0N6X4-F1
#
_entry.id   AF-A0A1X0N6X4-F1
#
_cell.length_a   1.000
_cell.length_b   1.000
_cell.length_c   1.000
_cell.angle_alpha   90.00
_cell.angle_beta   90.00
_cell.angle_gamma   90.00
#
_symmetry.space_group_name_H-M   'P 1'
#
loop_
_entity.id
_entity.type
_entity.pdbx_description
1 polymer ?
#
loop_
_entity_poly.entity_id
_entity_poly.type
_entity_poly.pdbx_seq_one_letter_code
_entity_poly.pdbx_strand_id
1 'polypeptide(L)'
;MTGSAIEEVWTRWWCNPWQWAHPAWQLRFAEQHGLAIQACHSIMNSRHNMFVRSLGIQPSQPPEPFEPLASWIALTPSQRDKALVLATLICFSQTETEGPDGQWCRALTKALRPGVWLAPEVVDVRLLLGAWLGREYWSRLRLAWPPGEVDDQPCEAPDNKLQTLWQAILWRVTAT
;
A
#
# COMPACT_ATOMS: atom_id res chain seq x y z
N MET A 1 -17.46 10.54 -3.67
CA MET A 1 -17.33 9.60 -4.80
C MET A 1 -18.64 8.82 -4.93
N THR A 2 -19.20 8.73 -6.13
CA THR A 2 -20.37 7.87 -6.42
C THR A 2 -19.91 6.39 -6.44
N GLY A 3 -20.81 5.44 -6.18
CA GLY A 3 -20.47 4.00 -6.16
C GLY A 3 -19.79 3.51 -7.44
N SER A 4 -20.19 4.03 -8.59
CA SER A 4 -19.61 3.70 -9.91
C SER A 4 -18.14 4.11 -10.07
N ALA A 5 -17.70 5.20 -9.46
CA ALA A 5 -16.29 5.64 -9.56
C ALA A 5 -15.35 4.73 -8.74
N ILE A 6 -15.83 4.17 -7.62
CA ILE A 6 -15.08 3.23 -6.80
C ILE A 6 -14.88 1.91 -7.54
N GLU A 7 -15.94 1.39 -8.17
CA GLU A 7 -15.89 0.16 -8.96
C GLU A 7 -14.91 0.26 -10.16
N GLU A 8 -14.89 1.42 -10.83
CA GLU A 8 -13.96 1.66 -11.94
C GLU A 8 -12.50 1.67 -11.45
N VAL A 9 -12.22 2.43 -10.37
CA VAL A 9 -10.87 2.52 -9.79
C VAL A 9 -10.42 1.14 -9.27
N TRP A 10 -11.33 0.39 -8.63
CA TRP A 10 -11.07 -0.97 -8.17
C TRP A 10 -10.68 -1.91 -9.31
N THR A 11 -11.51 -1.94 -10.36
CA THR A 11 -11.28 -2.80 -11.52
C THR A 11 -9.96 -2.44 -12.21
N ARG A 12 -9.70 -1.14 -12.37
CA ARG A 12 -8.48 -0.67 -13.02
C ARG A 12 -7.24 -0.99 -12.18
N TRP A 13 -7.31 -0.83 -10.86
CA TRP A 13 -6.21 -1.19 -9.96
C TRP A 13 -5.91 -2.69 -9.99
N TRP A 14 -6.95 -3.53 -9.99
CA TRP A 14 -6.77 -4.99 -10.00
C TRP A 14 -6.21 -5.52 -11.32
N CYS A 15 -6.77 -5.07 -12.44
CA CYS A 15 -6.44 -5.56 -13.78
C CYS A 15 -5.19 -4.88 -14.37
N ASN A 16 -4.95 -3.61 -14.01
CA ASN A 16 -3.83 -2.81 -14.51
C ASN A 16 -2.92 -2.28 -13.38
N PRO A 17 -2.39 -3.16 -12.50
CA PRO A 17 -1.67 -2.72 -11.31
C PRO A 17 -0.38 -1.94 -11.62
N TRP A 18 0.17 -2.07 -12.83
CA TRP A 18 1.34 -1.30 -13.27
C TRP A 18 1.11 0.21 -13.35
N GLN A 19 -0.14 0.67 -13.45
CA GLN A 19 -0.45 2.11 -13.41
C GLN A 19 -0.21 2.71 -12.02
N TRP A 20 -0.17 1.89 -10.97
CA TRP A 20 0.17 2.29 -9.60
C TRP A 20 1.58 1.84 -9.20
N ALA A 21 2.30 1.16 -10.08
CA ALA A 21 3.60 0.59 -9.76
C ALA A 21 4.71 1.64 -9.84
N HIS A 22 5.70 1.52 -8.97
CA HIS A 22 6.93 2.29 -9.04
C HIS A 22 7.65 2.03 -10.38
N PRO A 23 8.21 3.06 -11.06
CA PRO A 23 8.87 2.91 -12.36
C PRO A 23 9.98 1.84 -12.41
N ALA A 24 10.63 1.58 -11.27
CA ALA A 24 11.68 0.56 -11.15
C ALA A 24 11.18 -0.87 -11.47
N TRP A 25 9.88 -1.16 -11.33
CA TRP A 25 9.31 -2.45 -11.77
C TRP A 25 9.34 -2.61 -13.29
N GLN A 26 9.05 -1.53 -14.02
CA GLN A 26 9.12 -1.53 -15.48
C GLN A 26 10.56 -1.65 -15.96
N LEU A 27 11.49 -0.96 -15.29
CA LEU A 27 12.92 -1.08 -15.58
C LEU A 27 13.43 -2.51 -15.37
N ARG A 28 13.13 -3.11 -14.22
CA ARG A 28 13.49 -4.51 -13.92
C ARG A 28 12.95 -5.47 -14.98
N PHE A 29 11.69 -5.30 -15.40
CA PHE A 29 11.09 -6.12 -16.45
C PHE A 29 11.82 -5.93 -17.80
N ALA A 30 12.14 -4.69 -18.16
CA ALA A 30 12.86 -4.38 -19.39
C ALA A 30 14.23 -5.07 -19.41
N GLU A 31 14.99 -4.97 -18.32
CA GLU A 31 16.31 -5.59 -18.15
C GLU A 31 16.23 -7.12 -18.22
N GLN A 32 15.28 -7.73 -17.52
CA GLN A 32 15.07 -9.19 -17.50
C GLN A 32 14.76 -9.77 -18.89
N HIS A 33 14.16 -8.98 -19.77
CA HIS A 33 13.76 -9.41 -21.10
C HIS A 33 14.59 -8.80 -22.24
N GLY A 34 15.64 -8.03 -21.92
CA GLY A 34 16.48 -7.36 -22.92
C GLY A 34 15.72 -6.35 -23.79
N LEU A 35 14.69 -5.70 -23.24
CA LEU A 35 13.81 -4.78 -23.94
C LEU A 35 14.21 -3.32 -23.71
N ALA A 36 13.95 -2.46 -24.69
CA ALA A 36 13.89 -1.03 -24.45
C ALA A 36 12.66 -0.68 -23.59
N ILE A 37 12.79 0.32 -22.71
CA ILE A 37 11.68 0.75 -21.82
C ILE A 37 10.42 1.15 -22.61
N GLN A 38 10.61 1.77 -23.78
CA GLN A 38 9.56 2.18 -24.71
C GLN A 38 8.72 0.96 -25.17
N ALA A 39 9.38 -0.17 -25.42
CA ALA A 39 8.73 -1.41 -25.87
C ALA A 39 7.93 -2.06 -24.72
N CYS A 40 8.34 -1.84 -23.47
CA CYS A 40 7.62 -2.36 -22.30
C CYS A 40 6.21 -1.77 -22.19
N HIS A 41 6.01 -0.49 -22.53
CA HIS A 41 4.68 0.14 -22.54
C HIS A 41 3.74 -0.55 -23.53
N SER A 42 4.24 -0.87 -24.73
CA SER A 42 3.46 -1.60 -25.74
C SER A 42 3.10 -3.02 -25.30
N ILE A 43 4.01 -3.69 -24.58
CA ILE A 43 3.78 -5.03 -24.03
C ILE A 43 2.78 -4.99 -22.88
N MET A 44 2.84 -3.99 -22.00
CA MET A 44 1.86 -3.83 -20.92
C MET A 44 0.45 -3.59 -21.46
N ASN A 45 0.30 -2.89 -22.59
CA ASN A 45 -1.02 -2.67 -23.19
C ASN A 45 -1.57 -3.91 -23.91
N SER A 46 -0.72 -4.66 -24.62
CA SER A 46 -1.15 -5.78 -25.49
C SER A 46 -1.07 -7.17 -24.84
N ARG A 47 -0.16 -7.34 -23.87
CA ARG A 47 0.18 -8.61 -23.21
C ARG A 47 0.37 -8.41 -21.70
N HIS A 48 -0.50 -7.63 -21.07
CA HIS A 48 -0.46 -7.32 -19.63
C HIS A 48 -0.29 -8.56 -18.74
N ASN A 49 -0.91 -9.70 -19.10
CA ASN A 49 -0.77 -10.94 -18.33
C ASN A 49 0.67 -11.45 -18.22
N MET A 50 1.52 -11.21 -19.23
CA MET A 50 2.94 -11.55 -19.17
C MET A 50 3.67 -10.71 -18.13
N PHE A 51 3.37 -9.41 -18.10
CA PHE A 51 3.93 -8.49 -17.12
C PHE A 51 3.43 -8.81 -15.70
N VAL A 52 2.14 -9.02 -15.51
CA VAL A 52 1.58 -9.38 -14.19
C VAL A 52 2.19 -10.68 -13.66
N ARG A 53 2.42 -11.68 -14.53
CA ARG A 53 3.10 -12.93 -14.15
C ARG A 53 4.57 -12.73 -13.80
N SER A 54 5.31 -11.86 -14.50
CA SER A 54 6.71 -11.58 -14.17
C SER A 54 6.88 -10.89 -12.81
N LEU A 55 5.82 -10.22 -12.32
CA LEU A 55 5.73 -9.69 -10.96
C LEU A 55 5.40 -10.75 -9.88
N GLY A 56 5.23 -12.02 -10.28
CA GLY A 56 4.81 -13.10 -9.40
C GLY A 56 3.31 -13.08 -9.07
N ILE A 57 2.51 -12.34 -9.84
CA ILE A 57 1.07 -12.20 -9.61
C ILE A 57 0.32 -13.09 -10.60
N GLN A 58 -0.63 -13.88 -10.10
CA GLN A 58 -1.53 -14.63 -10.96
C GLN A 58 -2.61 -13.69 -11.53
N PRO A 59 -2.77 -13.61 -12.86
CA PRO A 59 -3.90 -12.90 -13.45
C PRO A 59 -5.20 -13.60 -13.08
N SER A 60 -6.15 -12.84 -12.54
CA SER A 60 -7.45 -13.34 -12.11
C SER A 60 -8.49 -12.23 -12.22
N GLN A 61 -9.77 -12.60 -12.17
CA GLN A 61 -10.84 -11.62 -12.05
C GLN A 61 -10.73 -10.85 -10.72
N PRO A 62 -11.12 -9.56 -10.68
CA PRO A 62 -11.18 -8.81 -9.44
C PRO A 62 -12.20 -9.45 -8.49
N PRO A 63 -11.85 -9.61 -7.20
CA PRO A 63 -12.85 -9.96 -6.19
C PRO A 63 -13.80 -8.79 -5.94
N GLU A 64 -14.79 -9.01 -5.08
CA GLU A 64 -15.69 -7.94 -4.63
C GLU A 64 -14.87 -6.77 -4.05
N PRO A 65 -15.24 -5.50 -4.35
CA PRO A 65 -14.53 -4.34 -3.82
C PRO A 65 -14.42 -4.36 -2.30
N PHE A 66 -13.18 -4.35 -1.81
CA PHE A 66 -12.90 -4.24 -0.39
C PHE A 66 -12.76 -2.76 0.00
N GLU A 67 -13.72 -2.24 0.77
CA GLU A 67 -13.86 -0.80 1.05
C GLU A 67 -12.58 -0.15 1.63
N PRO A 68 -11.88 -0.74 2.62
CA PRO A 68 -10.63 -0.17 3.13
C PRO A 68 -9.54 -0.01 2.07
N LEU A 69 -9.41 -1.00 1.19
CA LEU A 69 -8.46 -0.93 0.07
C LEU A 69 -8.91 0.07 -0.98
N ALA A 70 -10.21 0.13 -1.29
CA ALA A 70 -10.78 1.13 -2.19
C ALA A 70 -10.51 2.57 -1.69
N SER A 71 -10.68 2.81 -0.39
CA SER A 71 -10.38 4.08 0.27
C SER A 71 -8.88 4.39 0.20
N TRP A 72 -8.00 3.41 0.39
CA TRP A 72 -6.55 3.58 0.24
C TRP A 72 -6.12 3.92 -1.20
N ILE A 73 -6.64 3.20 -2.20
CA ILE A 73 -6.29 3.46 -3.61
C ILE A 73 -6.88 4.77 -4.14
N ALA A 74 -7.93 5.30 -3.50
CA ALA A 74 -8.50 6.60 -3.82
C ALA A 74 -7.65 7.79 -3.32
N LEU A 75 -6.76 7.58 -2.35
CA LEU A 75 -5.85 8.61 -1.85
C LEU A 75 -4.92 9.12 -2.96
N THR A 76 -4.61 10.42 -2.93
CA THR A 76 -3.53 11.00 -3.73
C THR A 76 -2.16 10.47 -3.28
N PRO A 77 -1.11 10.58 -4.12
CA PRO A 77 0.24 10.19 -3.71
C PRO A 77 0.69 10.88 -2.40
N SER A 78 0.46 12.19 -2.27
CA SER A 78 0.81 12.94 -1.05
C SER A 78 0.03 12.50 0.18
N GLN A 79 -1.24 12.11 0.03
CA GLN A 79 -2.04 11.56 1.13
C GLN A 79 -1.53 10.18 1.57
N ARG A 80 -1.12 9.33 0.63
CA ARG A 80 -0.52 8.02 0.97
C ARG A 80 0.81 8.19 1.68
N ASP A 81 1.68 9.09 1.20
CA ASP A 81 2.95 9.39 1.85
C ASP A 81 2.72 9.91 3.28
N LYS A 82 1.78 10.88 3.44
CA LYS A 82 1.38 11.37 4.76
C LYS A 82 0.85 10.24 5.65
N ALA A 83 0.03 9.34 5.13
CA ALA A 83 -0.51 8.22 5.89
C ALA A 83 0.59 7.29 6.41
N LEU A 84 1.58 6.96 5.57
CA LEU A 84 2.73 6.13 5.97
C LEU A 84 3.61 6.85 7.00
N VAL A 85 3.80 8.16 6.88
CA VAL A 85 4.53 8.98 7.87
C VAL A 85 3.81 8.97 9.21
N LEU A 86 2.49 9.22 9.24
CA LEU A 86 1.69 9.17 10.47
C LEU A 86 1.75 7.79 11.13
N ALA A 87 1.64 6.72 10.33
CA ALA A 87 1.71 5.35 10.83
C ALA A 87 3.09 5.06 11.44
N THR A 88 4.17 5.48 10.78
CA THR A 88 5.55 5.38 11.28
C THR A 88 5.70 6.09 12.62
N LEU A 89 5.18 7.32 12.71
CA LEU A 89 5.24 8.12 13.94
C LEU A 89 4.47 7.45 15.08
N ILE A 90 3.32 6.86 14.80
CA ILE A 90 2.50 6.20 15.81
C ILE A 90 3.15 4.91 16.30
N CYS A 91 3.67 4.09 15.38
CA CYS A 91 4.17 2.73 15.67
C CYS A 91 5.62 2.69 16.16
N PHE A 92 6.49 3.56 15.67
CA PHE A 92 7.94 3.43 15.86
C PHE A 92 8.61 4.63 16.53
N SER A 93 7.97 5.80 16.60
CA SER A 93 8.59 6.96 17.22
C SER A 93 8.66 6.82 18.74
N GLN A 94 9.87 6.97 19.28
CA GLN A 94 10.14 6.97 20.72
C GLN A 94 10.21 8.39 21.31
N THR A 95 10.26 9.42 20.45
CA THR A 95 10.48 10.81 20.85
C THR A 95 9.27 11.69 20.58
N GLU A 96 9.28 12.91 21.15
CA GLU A 96 8.25 13.89 20.85
C GLU A 96 8.24 14.21 19.36
N THR A 97 7.14 13.84 18.70
CA THR A 97 6.92 14.23 17.32
C THR A 97 6.63 15.73 17.26
N GLU A 98 7.55 16.51 16.70
CA GLU A 98 7.33 17.92 16.37
C GLU A 98 6.47 18.03 15.10
N GLY A 99 5.68 19.11 15.00
CA GLY A 99 4.84 19.39 13.83
C GLY A 99 3.33 19.31 14.09
N PRO A 100 2.52 19.67 13.07
CA PRO A 100 1.07 19.89 13.22
C PRO A 100 0.29 18.63 13.62
N ASP A 101 0.79 17.44 13.27
CA ASP A 101 0.17 16.16 13.61
C ASP A 101 0.78 15.49 14.85
N GLY A 102 1.80 16.09 15.46
CA GLY A 102 2.59 15.46 16.53
C GLY A 102 1.79 15.15 17.80
N GLN A 103 0.96 16.08 18.26
CA GLN A 103 0.09 15.85 19.43
C GLN A 103 -0.94 14.75 19.17
N TRP A 104 -1.48 14.69 17.95
CA TRP A 104 -2.44 13.68 17.54
C TRP A 104 -1.79 12.29 17.45
N CYS A 105 -0.60 12.18 16.86
CA CYS A 105 0.17 10.94 16.82
C CYS A 105 0.47 10.44 18.23
N ARG A 106 0.94 11.31 19.14
CA ARG A 106 1.18 10.95 20.55
C ARG A 106 -0.05 10.40 21.26
N ALA A 107 -1.22 11.00 21.03
CA ALA A 107 -2.47 10.52 21.61
C ALA A 107 -2.81 9.11 21.12
N LEU A 108 -2.65 8.85 19.82
CA LEU A 108 -2.86 7.52 19.23
C LEU A 108 -1.83 6.49 19.71
N THR A 109 -0.54 6.84 19.79
CA THR A 109 0.48 5.94 20.33
C THR A 109 0.13 5.49 21.75
N LYS A 110 -0.30 6.43 22.62
CA LYS A 110 -0.72 6.11 24.00
C LYS A 110 -1.95 5.20 24.06
N ALA A 111 -2.90 5.40 23.15
CA ALA A 111 -4.14 4.62 23.09
C ALA A 111 -3.90 3.20 22.50
N LEU A 112 -3.18 3.12 21.39
CA LEU A 112 -2.94 1.87 20.68
C LEU A 112 -1.88 1.00 21.37
N ARG A 113 -0.90 1.64 22.03
CA ARG A 113 0.28 1.03 22.66
C ARG A 113 0.99 0.03 21.74
N PRO A 114 1.53 0.46 20.58
CA PRO A 114 2.17 -0.44 19.62
C PRO A 114 3.24 -1.35 20.23
N GLY A 115 4.05 -0.85 21.16
CA GLY A 115 5.07 -1.65 21.85
C GLY A 115 4.57 -2.84 22.68
N VAL A 116 3.24 -3.03 22.84
CA VAL A 116 2.67 -4.20 23.53
C VAL A 116 2.29 -5.33 22.57
N TRP A 117 2.01 -5.02 21.30
CA TRP A 117 1.47 -6.00 20.34
C TRP A 117 2.25 -6.07 19.03
N LEU A 118 3.08 -5.08 18.74
CA LEU A 118 3.92 -5.05 17.56
C LEU A 118 5.21 -5.82 17.86
N ALA A 119 5.51 -6.82 17.03
CA ALA A 119 6.75 -7.56 17.14
C ALA A 119 7.96 -6.63 16.92
N PRO A 120 9.03 -6.70 17.74
CA PRO A 120 10.19 -5.81 17.63
C PRO A 120 10.90 -5.84 16.27
N GLU A 121 10.76 -6.95 15.53
CA GLU A 121 11.36 -7.17 14.22
C GLU A 121 10.62 -6.40 13.11
N VAL A 122 9.36 -6.01 13.35
CA VAL A 122 8.59 -5.23 12.39
C VAL A 122 9.02 -3.77 12.50
N VAL A 123 9.82 -3.33 11.54
CA VAL A 123 10.34 -1.95 11.45
C VAL A 123 9.79 -1.17 10.27
N ASP A 124 8.98 -1.81 9.43
CA ASP A 124 8.40 -1.21 8.23
C ASP A 124 6.88 -1.16 8.32
N VAL A 125 6.33 0.05 8.34
CA VAL A 125 4.89 0.28 8.48
C VAL A 125 4.09 -0.18 7.26
N ARG A 126 4.74 -0.33 6.10
CA ARG A 126 4.11 -0.84 4.89
C ARG A 126 3.70 -2.30 5.08
N LEU A 127 4.40 -3.05 5.92
CA LEU A 127 4.03 -4.42 6.29
C LEU A 127 2.77 -4.45 7.17
N LEU A 128 2.57 -3.43 8.02
CA LEU A 128 1.33 -3.27 8.79
C LEU A 128 0.15 -2.86 7.91
N LEU A 129 0.41 -2.10 6.85
CA LEU A 129 -0.60 -1.78 5.84
C LEU A 129 -1.03 -3.04 5.08
N GLY A 130 -0.06 -3.87 4.67
CA GLY A 130 -0.35 -5.16 4.04
C GLY A 130 -1.10 -6.12 4.95
N ALA A 131 -0.76 -6.14 6.24
CA ALA A 131 -1.44 -6.98 7.24
C ALA A 131 -2.91 -6.55 7.40
N TRP A 132 -3.17 -5.25 7.37
CA TRP A 132 -4.52 -4.71 7.50
C TRP A 132 -5.36 -4.91 6.25
N LEU A 133 -4.78 -4.64 5.07
CA LEU A 133 -5.53 -4.67 3.82
C LEU A 133 -5.74 -6.09 3.28
N GLY A 134 -4.93 -7.06 3.71
CA GLY A 134 -5.07 -8.47 3.34
C GLY A 134 -3.94 -8.98 2.44
N ARG A 135 -3.51 -10.22 2.70
CA ARG A 135 -2.40 -10.88 2.00
C ARG A 135 -2.67 -11.10 0.52
N GLU A 136 -3.93 -11.33 0.16
CA GLU A 136 -4.40 -11.52 -1.20
C GLU A 136 -4.23 -10.27 -2.08
N TYR A 137 -4.18 -9.08 -1.47
CA TYR A 137 -3.97 -7.81 -2.15
C TYR A 137 -2.51 -7.35 -2.14
N TRP A 138 -1.72 -7.88 -1.20
CA TRP A 138 -0.36 -7.42 -0.94
C TRP A 138 0.54 -7.46 -2.17
N SER A 139 0.45 -8.52 -2.96
CA SER A 139 1.29 -8.70 -4.15
C SER A 139 1.12 -7.55 -5.17
N ARG A 140 -0.07 -6.95 -5.26
CA ARG A 140 -0.38 -5.79 -6.10
C ARG A 140 -0.08 -4.48 -5.38
N LEU A 141 -0.40 -4.39 -4.09
CA LEU A 141 -0.21 -3.17 -3.30
C LEU A 141 1.28 -2.80 -3.19
N ARG A 142 2.14 -3.79 -2.95
CA ARG A 142 3.59 -3.59 -2.80
C ARG A 142 4.28 -3.01 -4.03
N LEU A 143 3.64 -3.12 -5.21
CA LEU A 143 4.18 -2.58 -6.44
C LEU A 143 4.33 -1.05 -6.39
N ALA A 144 3.61 -0.36 -5.49
CA ALA A 144 3.75 1.07 -5.27
C ALA A 144 5.16 1.49 -4.84
N TRP A 145 5.97 0.56 -4.31
CA TRP A 145 7.35 0.80 -3.91
C TRP A 145 8.34 0.07 -4.83
N PRO A 146 9.60 0.51 -4.91
CA PRO A 146 10.65 -0.18 -5.65
C PRO A 146 10.76 -1.68 -5.36
N PRO A 147 11.14 -2.51 -6.36
CA PRO A 147 11.35 -3.93 -6.15
C PRO A 147 12.38 -4.21 -5.05
N GLY A 148 12.02 -5.04 -4.08
CA GLY A 148 12.90 -5.43 -2.97
C GLY A 148 13.00 -4.43 -1.82
N GLU A 149 12.30 -3.29 -1.89
CA GLU A 149 12.28 -2.32 -0.79
C GLU A 149 11.35 -2.72 0.36
N VAL A 150 10.36 -3.57 0.08
CA VAL A 150 9.38 -4.07 1.04
C VAL A 150 9.30 -5.58 0.90
N ASP A 151 9.17 -6.28 2.03
CA ASP A 151 9.07 -7.74 2.04
C ASP A 151 7.85 -8.25 1.25
N ASP A 152 8.02 -9.45 0.68
CA ASP A 152 6.99 -10.13 -0.10
C ASP A 152 5.80 -10.60 0.75
N GLN A 153 5.95 -10.63 2.07
CA GLN A 153 4.91 -11.05 3.01
C GLN A 153 4.62 -9.93 4.02
N PRO A 154 3.34 -9.56 4.23
CA PRO A 154 2.99 -8.66 5.32
C PRO A 154 3.31 -9.29 6.68
N CYS A 155 3.53 -8.44 7.68
CA CYS A 155 3.72 -8.88 9.05
C CYS A 155 2.42 -9.43 9.67
N GLU A 156 2.53 -10.02 10.85
CA GLU A 156 1.39 -10.40 11.69
C GLU A 156 1.13 -9.31 12.73
N ALA A 157 -0.12 -8.89 12.90
CA ALA A 157 -0.54 -7.97 13.95
C ALA A 157 -2.04 -8.13 14.23
N PRO A 158 -2.53 -7.78 15.43
CA PRO A 158 -3.95 -7.95 15.77
C PRO A 158 -4.87 -7.08 14.91
N ASP A 159 -5.87 -7.70 14.27
CA ASP A 159 -6.82 -7.04 13.36
C ASP A 159 -7.48 -5.81 13.97
N ASN A 160 -7.91 -5.89 15.23
CA ASN A 160 -8.56 -4.77 15.91
C ASN A 160 -7.63 -3.56 16.09
N LYS A 161 -6.32 -3.79 16.27
CA LYS A 161 -5.31 -2.74 16.38
C LYS A 161 -5.03 -2.11 15.01
N LEU A 162 -4.86 -2.95 14.00
CA LEU A 162 -4.69 -2.51 12.61
C LEU A 162 -5.88 -1.70 12.12
N GLN A 163 -7.10 -2.18 12.35
CA GLN A 163 -8.32 -1.47 12.01
C GLN A 163 -8.38 -0.08 12.65
N THR A 164 -8.13 -0.01 13.96
CA THR A 164 -8.16 1.26 14.70
C THR A 164 -7.09 2.23 14.20
N LEU A 165 -5.87 1.74 13.95
CA LEU A 165 -4.76 2.54 13.44
C LEU A 165 -5.09 3.14 12.07
N TRP A 166 -5.42 2.30 11.11
CA TRP A 166 -5.55 2.72 9.72
C TRP A 166 -6.82 3.50 9.45
N GLN A 167 -7.95 3.20 10.12
CA GLN A 167 -9.14 4.05 10.03
C GLN A 167 -8.88 5.46 10.56
N ALA A 168 -8.18 5.60 11.69
CA ALA A 168 -7.84 6.91 12.24
C ALA A 168 -6.94 7.71 11.28
N ILE A 169 -5.96 7.05 10.66
CA ILE A 169 -5.05 7.66 9.69
C ILE A 169 -5.79 8.05 8.41
N LEU A 170 -6.60 7.16 7.84
CA LEU A 170 -7.41 7.45 6.65
C LEU A 170 -8.30 8.66 6.86
N TRP A 171 -8.96 8.74 8.01
CA TRP A 171 -9.74 9.92 8.38
C TRP A 171 -8.87 11.17 8.45
N ARG A 172 -7.69 11.09 9.09
CA ARG A 172 -6.79 12.23 9.26
C ARG A 172 -6.30 12.80 7.93
N VAL A 173 -5.97 11.95 6.95
CA VAL A 173 -5.40 12.39 5.66
C VAL A 173 -6.46 12.79 4.63
N THR A 174 -7.71 12.37 4.81
CA THR A 174 -8.83 12.76 3.92
C THR A 174 -9.60 13.98 4.44
N ALA A 175 -9.53 14.28 5.73
CA ALA A 175 -10.15 15.46 6.33
C ALA A 175 -9.29 16.74 6.25
N THR A 176 -8.06 16.66 5.72
CA THR A 176 -7.17 17.82 5.48
C THR A 176 -7.13 18.18 4.01
#